data_AF-S8EL64-F1
#
_entry.id   AF-S8EL64-F1
#
_cell.length_a   1.000
_cell.length_b   1.000
_cell.length_c   1.000
_cell.angle_alpha   90.00
_cell.angle_beta   90.00
_cell.angle_gamma   90.00
#
_symmetry.space_group_name_H-M   'P 1'
#
loop_
_entity.id
_entity.type
_entity.pdbx_description
1 polymer ?
#
loop_
_entity_poly.entity_id
_entity_poly.type
_entity_poly.pdbx_seq_one_letter_code
_entity_poly.pdbx_strand_id
1 'polypeptide(L)'
;MDEKELDHRIRCLPPAYGTRHFKNGISALSQISGSERKDMARVLLGCLVGRIPHALMLTLRALLDFIYIAQYPTHDDQTLKYLEDALKEYHKNKDILKTLEIREHLNIPKFHSLVHYIESIRSLGTTDNYNTEMFERLHIDCAKKAWRASNHRNERAQMTKWLERREKIAIITDRHAAPGFAKALNQHVYSMKLGRPLTSHEQEVASSYLPFSRVDVYHTLKFTTIALSDERAERDVVKARPAAGGEPARFDTVVVLRGDDAEATGVQGTRIGRLKVIFKLPDTIYEQGSLNEMHAPEEWATQGPLAYVEWYANLPVAADPVHMMYEVRKLPPRADGTPTGEIIPLSMIRQSCQLIPRFPKPKAGRTTPSVPTDWASDNVLDKAQKFLLNNWATKYAYQSLW
;
A
#
# COMPACT_ATOMS: atom_id res chain seq x y z
N MET A 1 -47.57 3.60 -10.09
CA MET A 1 -46.89 4.04 -8.86
C MET A 1 -46.30 5.41 -9.17
N ASP A 2 -46.54 6.40 -8.33
CA ASP A 2 -45.98 7.74 -8.51
C ASP A 2 -44.57 7.86 -7.89
N GLU A 3 -43.86 8.95 -8.20
CA GLU A 3 -42.49 9.18 -7.72
C GLU A 3 -42.42 9.30 -6.19
N LYS A 4 -43.43 9.94 -5.57
CA LYS A 4 -43.49 10.15 -4.12
C LYS A 4 -43.57 8.83 -3.36
N GLU A 5 -44.37 7.89 -3.88
CA GLU A 5 -44.49 6.56 -3.31
C GLU A 5 -43.19 5.78 -3.42
N LEU A 6 -42.53 5.80 -4.59
CA LEU A 6 -41.25 5.12 -4.78
C LEU A 6 -40.18 5.65 -3.81
N ASP A 7 -40.08 6.98 -3.69
CA ASP A 7 -39.15 7.61 -2.75
C ASP A 7 -39.51 7.30 -1.30
N HIS A 8 -40.79 7.18 -0.96
CA HIS A 8 -41.19 6.75 0.39
C HIS A 8 -40.74 5.31 0.67
N ARG A 9 -40.95 4.37 -0.26
CA ARG A 9 -40.51 2.98 -0.13
C ARG A 9 -39.00 2.89 0.07
N ILE A 10 -38.23 3.63 -0.71
CA ILE A 10 -36.76 3.64 -0.64
C ILE A 10 -36.28 4.23 0.70
N ARG A 11 -36.93 5.29 1.19
CA ARG A 11 -36.60 5.91 2.49
C ARG A 11 -36.89 5.00 3.69
N CYS A 12 -37.86 4.11 3.57
CA CYS A 12 -38.23 3.17 4.63
C CYS A 12 -37.38 1.90 4.66
N LEU A 13 -36.44 1.71 3.72
CA LEU A 13 -35.58 0.53 3.73
C LEU A 13 -34.66 0.53 4.97
N PRO A 14 -34.57 -0.60 5.71
CA PRO A 14 -33.66 -0.69 6.83
C PRO A 14 -32.20 -0.59 6.37
N PRO A 15 -31.29 -0.04 7.19
CA PRO A 15 -29.87 -0.05 6.90
C PRO A 15 -29.35 -1.48 6.73
N ALA A 16 -28.60 -1.73 5.66
CA ALA A 16 -27.94 -3.01 5.41
C ALA A 16 -26.50 -2.80 4.95
N TYR A 17 -25.62 -3.73 5.31
CA TYR A 17 -24.21 -3.67 4.91
C TYR A 17 -24.08 -3.80 3.39
N GLY A 18 -23.27 -2.93 2.79
CA GLY A 18 -23.00 -2.96 1.35
C GLY A 18 -24.06 -2.31 0.46
N THR A 19 -25.15 -1.77 1.01
CA THR A 19 -26.18 -1.02 0.26
C THR A 19 -26.31 0.41 0.77
N ARG A 20 -26.32 1.39 -0.13
CA ARG A 20 -26.54 2.79 0.24
C ARG A 20 -27.99 3.05 0.68
N HIS A 21 -28.14 3.78 1.78
CA HIS A 21 -29.44 4.27 2.22
C HIS A 21 -29.74 5.66 1.62
N PHE A 22 -30.78 5.76 0.79
CA PHE A 22 -31.18 7.00 0.12
C PHE A 22 -32.20 7.78 0.96
N LYS A 23 -31.70 8.56 1.93
CA LYS A 23 -32.52 9.32 2.91
C LYS A 23 -33.55 10.28 2.28
N ASN A 24 -33.26 10.78 1.07
CA ASN A 24 -34.13 11.72 0.35
C ASN A 24 -34.82 11.07 -0.86
N GLY A 25 -34.84 9.73 -0.94
CA GLY A 25 -35.25 9.02 -2.15
C GLY A 25 -34.22 9.15 -3.28
N ILE A 26 -34.60 8.73 -4.48
CA ILE A 26 -33.75 8.76 -5.68
C ILE A 26 -34.15 9.87 -6.65
N SER A 27 -35.40 10.36 -6.59
CA SER A 27 -35.89 11.40 -7.53
C SER A 27 -35.20 12.74 -7.32
N ALA A 28 -34.61 12.98 -6.14
CA ALA A 28 -33.84 14.18 -5.84
C ALA A 28 -32.42 14.20 -6.45
N LEU A 29 -31.97 13.11 -7.08
CA LEU A 29 -30.62 13.00 -7.64
C LEU A 29 -30.56 13.60 -9.05
N SER A 30 -29.81 14.71 -9.22
CA SER A 30 -29.63 15.36 -10.52
C SER A 30 -28.46 14.76 -11.34
N GLN A 31 -27.41 14.28 -10.68
CA GLN A 31 -26.26 13.62 -11.30
C GLN A 31 -25.97 12.30 -10.58
N ILE A 32 -26.26 11.18 -11.23
CA ILE A 32 -26.15 9.84 -10.64
C ILE A 32 -24.80 9.22 -11.01
N SER A 33 -23.95 9.03 -10.02
CA SER A 33 -22.64 8.35 -10.15
C SER A 33 -22.78 6.86 -10.46
N GLY A 34 -21.69 6.22 -10.88
CA GLY A 34 -21.67 4.78 -11.16
C GLY A 34 -21.99 3.93 -9.92
N SER A 35 -21.47 4.31 -8.74
CA SER A 35 -21.78 3.63 -7.48
C SER A 35 -23.26 3.79 -7.10
N GLU A 36 -23.82 4.98 -7.27
CA GLU A 36 -25.26 5.22 -7.02
C GLU A 36 -26.14 4.37 -7.93
N ARG A 37 -25.79 4.22 -9.22
CA ARG A 37 -26.53 3.31 -10.12
C ARG A 37 -26.47 1.86 -9.66
N LYS A 38 -25.30 1.39 -9.19
CA LYS A 38 -25.14 0.03 -8.65
C LYS A 38 -26.01 -0.15 -7.40
N ASP A 39 -26.05 0.83 -6.50
CA ASP A 39 -26.91 0.79 -5.31
C ASP A 39 -28.40 0.86 -5.62
N MET A 40 -28.81 1.70 -6.59
CA MET A 40 -30.20 1.75 -7.06
C MET A 40 -30.65 0.39 -7.60
N ALA A 41 -29.82 -0.27 -8.42
CA ALA A 41 -30.12 -1.59 -8.98
C ALA A 41 -30.35 -2.68 -7.91
N ARG A 42 -29.70 -2.56 -6.74
CA ARG A 42 -29.86 -3.51 -5.61
C ARG A 42 -31.20 -3.41 -4.91
N VAL A 43 -31.82 -2.22 -4.87
CA VAL A 43 -33.03 -1.98 -4.07
C VAL A 43 -34.31 -1.85 -4.90
N LEU A 44 -34.20 -1.37 -6.14
CA LEU A 44 -35.35 -1.01 -6.96
C LEU A 44 -36.30 -2.18 -7.23
N LEU A 45 -35.78 -3.37 -7.54
CA LEU A 45 -36.62 -4.54 -7.83
C LEU A 45 -37.51 -4.87 -6.64
N GLY A 46 -36.96 -4.84 -5.41
CA GLY A 46 -37.69 -5.06 -4.17
C GLY A 46 -38.76 -4.00 -3.92
N CYS A 47 -38.45 -2.73 -4.16
CA CYS A 47 -39.42 -1.64 -4.02
C CYS A 47 -40.58 -1.73 -5.02
N LEU A 48 -40.40 -2.39 -6.17
CA LEU A 48 -41.41 -2.50 -7.24
C LEU A 48 -42.34 -3.72 -7.10
N VAL A 49 -42.06 -4.64 -6.18
CA VAL A 49 -42.87 -5.86 -5.98
C VAL A 49 -44.33 -5.50 -5.69
N GLY A 50 -45.24 -6.12 -6.44
CA GLY A 50 -46.68 -5.90 -6.34
C GLY A 50 -47.18 -4.56 -6.89
N ARG A 51 -46.32 -3.73 -7.52
CA ARG A 51 -46.71 -2.42 -8.07
C ARG A 51 -46.57 -2.28 -9.57
N ILE A 52 -45.87 -3.21 -10.21
CA ILE A 52 -45.67 -3.23 -11.66
C ILE A 52 -46.23 -4.52 -12.27
N PRO A 53 -46.57 -4.52 -13.58
CA PRO A 53 -47.01 -5.72 -14.26
C PRO A 53 -45.99 -6.86 -14.16
N HIS A 54 -46.48 -8.10 -14.09
CA HIS A 54 -45.65 -9.29 -13.93
C HIS A 54 -44.58 -9.41 -15.03
N ALA A 55 -44.93 -9.14 -16.29
CA ALA A 55 -43.98 -9.16 -17.41
C ALA A 55 -42.88 -8.10 -17.27
N LEU A 56 -43.19 -6.91 -16.74
CA LEU A 56 -42.19 -5.87 -16.48
C LEU A 56 -41.26 -6.30 -15.35
N MET A 57 -41.79 -6.92 -14.29
CA MET A 57 -40.98 -7.48 -13.20
C MET A 57 -40.01 -8.55 -13.72
N LEU A 58 -40.49 -9.49 -14.54
CA LEU A 58 -39.64 -10.51 -15.17
C LEU A 58 -38.55 -9.90 -16.05
N THR A 59 -38.89 -8.88 -16.84
CA THR A 59 -37.92 -8.16 -17.70
C THR A 59 -36.79 -7.54 -16.87
N LEU A 60 -37.13 -6.83 -15.79
CA LEU A 60 -36.15 -6.17 -14.93
C LEU A 60 -35.30 -7.18 -14.14
N ARG A 61 -35.94 -8.22 -13.58
CA ARG A 61 -35.26 -9.31 -12.88
C ARG A 61 -34.28 -10.03 -13.81
N ALA A 62 -34.71 -10.43 -15.00
CA ALA A 62 -33.87 -11.15 -15.95
C ALA A 62 -32.64 -10.34 -16.37
N LEU A 63 -32.80 -9.02 -16.53
CA LEU A 63 -31.67 -8.13 -16.81
C LEU A 63 -30.70 -8.02 -15.61
N LEU A 64 -31.22 -7.96 -14.38
CA LEU A 64 -30.39 -7.97 -13.18
C LEU A 64 -29.65 -9.31 -13.01
N ASP A 65 -30.35 -10.43 -13.20
CA ASP A 65 -29.74 -11.77 -13.18
C ASP A 65 -28.59 -11.85 -14.18
N PHE A 66 -28.81 -11.40 -15.43
CA PHE A 66 -27.78 -11.35 -16.45
C PHE A 66 -26.56 -10.50 -16.00
N ILE A 67 -26.81 -9.29 -15.49
CA ILE A 67 -25.76 -8.37 -15.03
C ILE A 67 -24.93 -8.99 -13.90
N TYR A 68 -25.57 -9.65 -12.93
CA TYR A 68 -24.87 -10.25 -11.78
C TYR A 68 -24.11 -11.50 -12.18
N ILE A 69 -24.69 -12.37 -13.01
CA ILE A 69 -24.01 -13.60 -13.48
C ILE A 69 -22.80 -13.24 -14.33
N ALA A 70 -22.91 -12.28 -15.26
CA ALA A 70 -21.79 -11.86 -16.11
C ALA A 70 -20.58 -11.28 -15.34
N GLN A 71 -20.78 -10.88 -14.08
CA GLN A 71 -19.74 -10.37 -13.18
C GLN A 71 -19.10 -11.46 -12.31
N TYR A 72 -19.45 -12.73 -12.50
CA TYR A 72 -18.81 -13.80 -11.72
C TYR A 72 -17.30 -13.86 -12.03
N PRO A 73 -16.45 -14.08 -11.00
CA PRO A 73 -15.01 -14.12 -11.19
C PRO A 73 -14.53 -15.39 -11.89
N THR A 74 -15.43 -16.35 -12.11
CA THR A 74 -15.18 -17.60 -12.83
C THR A 74 -16.47 -18.07 -13.49
N HIS A 75 -16.35 -18.72 -14.64
CA HIS A 75 -17.47 -19.30 -15.37
C HIS A 75 -17.19 -20.77 -15.72
N ASP A 76 -18.23 -21.57 -15.62
CA ASP A 76 -18.34 -22.94 -16.10
C ASP A 76 -19.56 -23.05 -17.04
N ASP A 77 -19.78 -24.23 -17.65
CA ASP A 77 -20.90 -24.41 -18.58
C ASP A 77 -22.27 -24.15 -17.92
N GLN A 78 -22.39 -24.42 -16.62
CA GLN A 78 -23.63 -24.24 -15.88
C GLN A 78 -23.97 -22.76 -15.66
N THR A 79 -22.99 -21.95 -15.26
CA THR A 79 -23.15 -20.51 -15.08
C THR A 79 -23.33 -19.79 -16.41
N LEU A 80 -22.67 -20.24 -17.48
CA LEU A 80 -22.93 -19.73 -18.83
C LEU A 80 -24.35 -20.04 -19.28
N LYS A 81 -24.88 -21.22 -18.95
CA LYS A 81 -26.29 -21.55 -19.21
C LYS A 81 -27.24 -20.64 -18.42
N TYR A 82 -26.95 -20.34 -17.16
CA TYR A 82 -27.76 -19.37 -16.40
C TYR A 82 -27.78 -17.97 -17.04
N LEU A 83 -26.63 -17.54 -17.60
CA LEU A 83 -26.53 -16.28 -18.32
C LEU A 83 -27.39 -16.29 -19.60
N GLU A 84 -27.36 -17.39 -20.35
CA GLU A 84 -28.19 -17.58 -21.53
C GLU A 84 -29.69 -17.60 -21.21
N ASP A 85 -30.08 -18.32 -20.15
CA ASP A 85 -31.46 -18.42 -19.69
C ASP A 85 -31.99 -17.05 -19.22
N ALA A 86 -31.17 -16.25 -18.52
CA ALA A 86 -31.50 -14.88 -18.15
C ALA A 86 -31.72 -13.99 -19.38
N LEU A 87 -30.88 -14.12 -20.41
CA LEU A 87 -31.03 -13.36 -21.66
C LEU A 87 -32.30 -13.76 -22.44
N LYS A 88 -32.62 -15.06 -22.50
CA LYS A 88 -33.86 -15.58 -23.10
C LYS A 88 -35.08 -15.04 -22.38
N GLU A 89 -35.09 -15.05 -21.06
CA GLU A 89 -36.19 -14.52 -20.26
C GLU A 89 -36.36 -13.00 -20.45
N TYR A 90 -35.27 -12.25 -20.57
CA TYR A 90 -35.31 -10.83 -20.92
C TYR A 90 -35.96 -10.63 -22.31
N HIS A 91 -35.50 -11.36 -23.33
CA HIS A 91 -36.05 -11.22 -24.68
C HIS A 91 -37.52 -11.63 -24.81
N LYS A 92 -37.96 -12.62 -24.04
CA LYS A 92 -39.35 -13.06 -23.98
C LYS A 92 -40.30 -11.99 -23.45
N ASN A 93 -39.84 -11.15 -22.50
CA ASN A 93 -40.70 -10.20 -21.80
C ASN A 93 -40.48 -8.72 -22.21
N LYS A 94 -39.34 -8.36 -22.82
CA LYS A 94 -38.92 -6.96 -23.04
C LYS A 94 -39.90 -6.07 -23.80
N ASP A 95 -40.78 -6.62 -24.64
CA ASP A 95 -41.74 -5.83 -25.41
C ASP A 95 -42.77 -5.12 -24.52
N ILE A 96 -42.94 -5.55 -23.27
CA ILE A 96 -43.72 -4.81 -22.26
C ILE A 96 -43.24 -3.37 -22.08
N LEU A 97 -41.95 -3.08 -22.29
CA LEU A 97 -41.40 -1.73 -22.22
C LEU A 97 -41.95 -0.81 -23.32
N LYS A 98 -42.32 -1.38 -24.48
CA LYS A 98 -42.98 -0.65 -25.57
C LYS A 98 -44.47 -0.53 -25.32
N THR A 99 -45.11 -1.61 -24.87
CA THR A 99 -46.55 -1.63 -24.57
C THR A 99 -46.93 -0.61 -23.49
N LEU A 100 -46.06 -0.41 -22.50
CA LEU A 100 -46.23 0.61 -21.46
C LEU A 100 -45.70 2.00 -21.86
N GLU A 101 -45.29 2.18 -23.11
CA GLU A 101 -44.75 3.43 -23.66
C GLU A 101 -43.53 3.98 -22.88
N ILE A 102 -42.82 3.11 -22.14
CA ILE A 102 -41.59 3.48 -21.41
C ILE A 102 -40.46 3.78 -22.41
N ARG A 103 -40.45 3.08 -23.56
CA ARG A 103 -39.51 3.28 -24.67
C ARG A 103 -40.18 2.98 -26.01
N GLU A 104 -39.94 3.81 -27.00
CA GLU A 104 -40.39 3.58 -28.39
C GLU A 104 -39.69 2.40 -29.04
N HIS A 105 -38.37 2.26 -28.83
CA HIS A 105 -37.57 1.18 -29.37
C HIS A 105 -36.51 0.68 -28.38
N LEU A 106 -36.01 -0.53 -28.63
CA LEU A 106 -34.94 -1.16 -27.85
C LEU A 106 -33.63 -1.28 -28.64
N ASN A 107 -33.52 -0.62 -29.80
CA ASN A 107 -32.31 -0.52 -30.63
C ASN A 107 -31.23 0.35 -29.97
N ILE A 108 -30.77 -0.07 -28.80
CA ILE A 108 -29.73 0.60 -28.02
C ILE A 108 -28.50 -0.32 -28.06
N PRO A 109 -27.31 0.18 -28.45
CA PRO A 109 -26.11 -0.66 -28.56
C PRO A 109 -25.82 -1.50 -27.30
N LYS A 110 -26.09 -0.95 -26.11
CA LYS A 110 -25.92 -1.65 -24.82
C LYS A 110 -26.86 -2.84 -24.61
N PHE A 111 -28.08 -2.82 -25.16
CA PHE A 111 -28.99 -3.97 -25.11
C PHE A 111 -28.63 -4.99 -26.20
N HIS A 112 -28.19 -4.53 -27.37
CA HIS A 112 -27.70 -5.42 -28.41
C HIS A 112 -26.43 -6.16 -27.97
N SER A 113 -25.51 -5.49 -27.28
CA SER A 113 -24.25 -6.11 -26.84
C SER A 113 -24.43 -7.32 -25.93
N LEU A 114 -25.55 -7.43 -25.22
CA LEU A 114 -25.82 -8.56 -24.30
C LEU A 114 -25.73 -9.92 -25.00
N VAL A 115 -26.11 -10.00 -26.29
CA VAL A 115 -26.05 -11.25 -27.06
C VAL A 115 -24.63 -11.77 -27.28
N HIS A 116 -23.62 -10.88 -27.18
CA HIS A 116 -22.21 -11.21 -27.44
C HIS A 116 -21.44 -11.60 -26.18
N TYR A 117 -22.03 -11.48 -24.99
CA TYR A 117 -21.32 -11.72 -23.72
C TYR A 117 -20.88 -13.17 -23.58
N ILE A 118 -21.73 -14.15 -23.92
CA ILE A 118 -21.40 -15.57 -23.74
C ILE A 118 -20.20 -15.96 -24.61
N GLU A 119 -20.21 -15.56 -25.89
CA GLU A 119 -19.10 -15.78 -26.81
C GLU A 119 -17.83 -15.02 -26.38
N SER A 120 -17.98 -13.78 -25.91
CA SER A 120 -16.87 -12.99 -25.37
C SER A 120 -16.27 -13.66 -24.14
N ILE A 121 -17.09 -14.18 -23.23
CA ILE A 121 -16.60 -14.85 -22.02
C ILE A 121 -15.86 -16.14 -22.37
N ARG A 122 -16.37 -16.91 -23.34
CA ARG A 122 -15.70 -18.12 -23.82
C ARG A 122 -14.36 -17.83 -24.50
N SER A 123 -14.24 -16.70 -25.20
CA SER A 123 -13.05 -16.36 -26.00
C SER A 123 -12.00 -15.55 -25.24
N LEU A 124 -12.41 -14.67 -24.31
CA LEU A 124 -11.56 -13.69 -23.63
C LEU A 124 -11.49 -13.91 -22.11
N GLY A 125 -12.27 -14.84 -21.55
CA GLY A 125 -12.39 -15.06 -20.11
C GLY A 125 -13.44 -14.14 -19.45
N THR A 126 -13.39 -14.02 -18.13
CA THR A 126 -14.35 -13.22 -17.35
C THR A 126 -14.33 -11.73 -17.71
N THR A 127 -15.45 -11.04 -17.50
CA THR A 127 -15.66 -9.65 -17.96
C THR A 127 -14.73 -8.63 -17.31
N ASP A 128 -14.16 -8.94 -16.15
CA ASP A 128 -13.16 -8.14 -15.47
C ASP A 128 -11.81 -8.08 -16.19
N ASN A 129 -11.48 -9.08 -17.02
CA ASN A 129 -10.22 -9.12 -17.77
C ASN A 129 -10.14 -8.08 -18.90
N TYR A 130 -11.28 -7.59 -19.40
CA TYR A 130 -11.35 -6.68 -20.56
C TYR A 130 -12.27 -5.48 -20.34
N ASN A 131 -12.63 -5.19 -19.09
CA ASN A 131 -13.34 -3.96 -18.75
C ASN A 131 -12.39 -2.75 -18.75
N THR A 132 -12.95 -1.54 -18.61
CA THR A 132 -12.18 -0.29 -18.57
C THR A 132 -11.84 0.18 -17.16
N GLU A 133 -12.28 -0.52 -16.10
CA GLU A 133 -12.11 -0.06 -14.71
C GLU A 133 -10.62 0.02 -14.33
N MET A 134 -9.81 -0.95 -14.76
CA MET A 134 -8.36 -0.94 -14.55
C MET A 134 -7.71 0.29 -15.21
N PHE A 135 -8.06 0.58 -16.46
CA PHE A 135 -7.51 1.73 -17.20
C PHE A 135 -7.97 3.05 -16.61
N GLU A 136 -9.21 3.15 -16.13
CA GLU A 136 -9.68 4.33 -15.41
C GLU A 136 -8.88 4.56 -14.12
N ARG A 137 -8.52 3.49 -13.40
CA ARG A 137 -7.68 3.57 -12.21
C ARG A 137 -6.26 4.05 -12.56
N LEU A 138 -5.65 3.45 -13.58
CA LEU A 138 -4.34 3.88 -14.08
C LEU A 138 -4.37 5.32 -14.60
N HIS A 139 -5.47 5.77 -15.20
CA HIS A 139 -5.61 7.16 -15.63
C HIS A 139 -5.60 8.14 -14.44
N ILE A 140 -6.18 7.76 -13.29
CA ILE A 140 -6.05 8.56 -12.06
C ILE A 140 -4.59 8.61 -11.60
N ASP A 141 -3.95 7.45 -11.51
CA ASP A 141 -2.63 7.31 -10.89
C ASP A 141 -1.48 7.82 -11.78
N CYS A 142 -1.56 7.60 -13.09
CA CYS A 142 -0.51 7.92 -14.04
C CYS A 142 -0.73 9.23 -14.80
N ALA A 143 -1.98 9.64 -15.05
CA ALA A 143 -2.26 10.87 -15.80
C ALA A 143 -2.70 12.02 -14.89
N LYS A 144 -3.77 11.85 -14.10
CA LYS A 144 -4.31 12.96 -13.28
C LYS A 144 -3.32 13.43 -12.21
N LYS A 145 -2.65 12.51 -11.51
CA LYS A 145 -1.64 12.87 -10.52
C LYS A 145 -0.42 13.53 -11.17
N ALA A 146 0.07 13.00 -12.28
CA ALA A 146 1.18 13.56 -13.02
C ALA A 146 0.86 14.97 -13.57
N TRP A 147 -0.34 15.16 -14.13
CA TRP A 147 -0.83 16.46 -14.61
C TRP A 147 -0.84 17.48 -13.48
N ARG A 148 -1.43 17.15 -12.32
CA ARG A 148 -1.45 18.04 -11.14
C ARG A 148 -0.06 18.40 -10.60
N ALA A 149 0.94 17.56 -10.84
CA ALA A 149 2.32 17.79 -10.44
C ALA A 149 3.13 18.62 -11.46
N SER A 150 2.57 18.86 -12.66
CA SER A 150 3.20 19.64 -13.72
C SER A 150 2.84 21.13 -13.62
N ASN A 151 3.53 22.00 -14.37
CA ASN A 151 3.16 23.40 -14.50
C ASN A 151 2.07 23.67 -15.57
N HIS A 152 1.49 22.61 -16.16
CA HIS A 152 0.48 22.67 -17.23
C HIS A 152 0.95 23.36 -18.54
N ARG A 153 2.26 23.48 -18.77
CA ARG A 153 2.86 23.98 -20.02
C ARG A 153 3.80 22.93 -20.62
N ASN A 154 3.52 22.43 -21.81
CA ASN A 154 4.27 21.30 -22.41
C ASN A 154 4.32 20.10 -21.44
N GLU A 155 3.17 19.75 -20.87
CA GLU A 155 2.99 18.83 -19.76
C GLU A 155 3.50 17.42 -20.04
N ARG A 156 3.47 16.95 -21.29
CA ARG A 156 3.68 15.52 -21.61
C ARG A 156 5.05 15.04 -21.17
N ALA A 157 6.08 15.85 -21.42
CA ALA A 157 7.44 15.54 -21.01
C ALA A 157 7.58 15.56 -19.48
N GLN A 158 6.92 16.50 -18.79
CA GLN A 158 6.89 16.57 -17.33
C GLN A 158 6.17 15.37 -16.71
N MET A 159 5.02 14.98 -17.25
CA MET A 159 4.25 13.83 -16.80
C MET A 159 5.04 12.52 -16.99
N THR A 160 5.68 12.36 -18.15
CA THR A 160 6.55 11.21 -18.44
C THR A 160 7.71 11.15 -17.45
N LYS A 161 8.37 12.30 -17.20
CA LYS A 161 9.45 12.38 -16.22
C LYS A 161 8.96 12.07 -14.81
N TRP A 162 7.78 12.57 -14.43
CA TRP A 162 7.18 12.28 -13.13
C TRP A 162 6.93 10.78 -12.93
N LEU A 163 6.47 10.08 -13.96
CA LEU A 163 6.30 8.62 -13.95
C LEU A 163 7.64 7.90 -13.82
N GLU A 164 8.62 8.25 -14.65
CA GLU A 164 9.98 7.67 -14.64
C GLU A 164 10.61 7.74 -13.23
N ARG A 165 10.47 8.90 -12.55
CA ARG A 165 11.00 9.10 -11.20
C ARG A 165 10.38 8.12 -10.20
N ARG A 166 9.05 7.92 -10.28
CA ARG A 166 8.32 7.01 -9.38
C ARG A 166 8.66 5.56 -9.65
N GLU A 167 8.77 5.15 -10.90
CA GLU A 167 9.17 3.79 -11.27
C GLU A 167 10.56 3.46 -10.73
N LYS A 168 11.52 4.37 -10.85
CA LYS A 168 12.87 4.16 -10.32
C LYS A 168 12.91 3.99 -8.80
N ILE A 169 12.16 4.80 -8.05
CA ILE A 169 12.07 4.63 -6.60
C ILE A 169 11.30 3.36 -6.24
N ALA A 170 10.28 2.97 -7.02
CA ALA A 170 9.56 1.71 -6.83
C ALA A 170 10.49 0.50 -7.02
N ILE A 171 11.41 0.54 -7.99
CA ILE A 171 12.43 -0.50 -8.18
C ILE A 171 13.32 -0.65 -6.94
N ILE A 172 13.75 0.47 -6.34
CA ILE A 172 14.56 0.41 -5.11
C ILE A 172 13.74 -0.18 -3.96
N THR A 173 12.49 0.28 -3.80
CA THR A 173 11.52 -0.19 -2.81
C THR A 173 11.33 -1.70 -2.88
N ASP A 174 11.12 -2.24 -4.09
CA ASP A 174 10.91 -3.66 -4.35
C ASP A 174 12.18 -4.48 -4.12
N ARG A 175 13.31 -4.09 -4.74
CA ARG A 175 14.59 -4.81 -4.61
C ARG A 175 15.06 -4.90 -3.16
N HIS A 176 14.88 -3.82 -2.38
CA HIS A 176 15.27 -3.79 -0.97
C HIS A 176 14.19 -4.36 -0.03
N ALA A 177 13.05 -4.83 -0.57
CA ALA A 177 11.90 -5.29 0.20
C ALA A 177 11.51 -4.28 1.29
N ALA A 178 11.39 -3.00 0.90
CA ALA A 178 11.27 -1.84 1.79
C ALA A 178 10.03 -1.01 1.41
N PRO A 179 8.79 -1.52 1.59
CA PRO A 179 7.57 -0.94 1.02
C PRO A 179 7.24 0.48 1.52
N GLY A 180 7.77 0.88 2.68
CA GLY A 180 7.62 2.24 3.20
C GLY A 180 8.66 3.25 2.69
N PHE A 181 9.69 2.82 1.93
CA PHE A 181 10.81 3.66 1.53
C PHE A 181 10.38 4.87 0.68
N ALA A 182 9.63 4.64 -0.40
CA ALA A 182 9.19 5.72 -1.30
C ALA A 182 8.42 6.82 -0.57
N LYS A 183 7.51 6.42 0.34
CA LYS A 183 6.72 7.35 1.15
C LYS A 183 7.60 8.13 2.12
N ALA A 184 8.51 7.45 2.81
CA ALA A 184 9.45 8.09 3.73
C ALA A 184 10.38 9.08 3.00
N LEU A 185 10.89 8.71 1.81
CA LEU A 185 11.75 9.56 0.99
C LEU A 185 11.06 10.84 0.58
N ASN A 186 9.86 10.72 0.03
CA ASN A 186 9.05 11.84 -0.38
C ASN A 186 8.74 12.79 0.79
N GLN A 187 8.35 12.23 1.94
CA GLN A 187 8.08 13.02 3.16
C GLN A 187 9.33 13.71 3.69
N HIS A 188 10.47 13.01 3.75
CA HIS A 188 11.73 13.55 4.23
C HIS A 188 12.25 14.69 3.35
N VAL A 189 12.23 14.49 2.02
CA VAL A 189 12.60 15.51 1.04
C VAL A 189 11.68 16.72 1.11
N TYR A 190 10.37 16.50 1.29
CA TYR A 190 9.41 17.59 1.44
C TYR A 190 9.54 18.33 2.77
N SER A 191 9.84 17.64 3.88
CA SER A 191 10.09 18.31 5.17
C SER A 191 11.33 19.18 5.14
N MET A 192 12.38 18.73 4.44
CA MET A 192 13.58 19.56 4.23
C MET A 192 13.26 20.80 3.42
N LYS A 193 12.45 20.68 2.35
CA LYS A 193 11.99 21.83 1.56
C LYS A 193 11.28 22.88 2.43
N LEU A 194 10.48 22.45 3.40
CA LEU A 194 9.74 23.36 4.27
C LEU A 194 10.52 23.81 5.51
N GLY A 195 11.67 23.18 5.82
CA GLY A 195 12.44 23.45 7.03
C GLY A 195 11.72 23.10 8.35
N ARG A 196 10.64 22.29 8.29
CA ARG A 196 9.84 21.94 9.47
C ARG A 196 9.12 20.57 9.32
N PRO A 197 8.65 19.97 10.43
CA PRO A 197 7.79 18.79 10.38
C PRO A 197 6.51 19.03 9.55
N LEU A 198 6.08 17.98 8.86
CA LEU A 198 4.90 18.01 7.98
C LEU A 198 3.60 17.82 8.76
N THR A 199 2.60 18.64 8.46
CA THR A 199 1.20 18.41 8.86
C THR A 199 0.60 17.20 8.14
N SER A 200 -0.52 16.67 8.62
CA SER A 200 -1.19 15.51 7.99
C SER A 200 -1.55 15.76 6.52
N HIS A 201 -1.98 16.97 6.18
CA HIS A 201 -2.27 17.33 4.78
C HIS A 201 -1.01 17.38 3.92
N GLU A 202 0.08 17.96 4.45
CA GLU A 202 1.35 18.05 3.74
C GLU A 202 1.99 16.68 3.52
N GLN A 203 1.77 15.71 4.41
CA GLN A 203 2.21 14.33 4.22
C GLN A 203 1.55 13.68 2.99
N GLU A 204 0.29 14.01 2.70
CA GLU A 204 -0.39 13.53 1.49
C GLU A 204 0.17 14.20 0.24
N VAL A 205 0.40 15.52 0.29
CA VAL A 205 1.00 16.27 -0.83
C VAL A 205 2.42 15.78 -1.14
N ALA A 206 3.21 15.52 -0.09
CA ALA A 206 4.57 15.01 -0.21
C ALA A 206 4.64 13.73 -1.06
N SER A 207 3.61 12.87 -1.02
CA SER A 207 3.58 11.62 -1.80
C SER A 207 3.77 11.79 -3.32
N SER A 208 3.58 13.00 -3.84
CA SER A 208 3.77 13.36 -5.25
C SER A 208 5.02 14.22 -5.50
N TYR A 209 5.75 14.60 -4.44
CA TYR A 209 6.95 15.43 -4.51
C TYR A 209 8.22 14.58 -4.54
N LEU A 210 8.83 14.50 -5.73
CA LEU A 210 10.12 13.86 -5.94
C LEU A 210 10.90 14.66 -7.01
N PRO A 211 11.82 15.54 -6.59
CA PRO A 211 12.46 16.48 -7.50
C PRO A 211 13.68 15.90 -8.22
N PHE A 212 13.93 14.59 -8.16
CA PHE A 212 15.08 13.96 -8.82
C PHE A 212 14.72 12.62 -9.45
N SER A 213 15.56 12.16 -10.37
CA SER A 213 15.33 10.95 -11.18
C SER A 213 16.29 9.81 -10.90
N ARG A 214 17.16 9.96 -9.90
CA ARG A 214 18.07 8.94 -9.41
C ARG A 214 18.51 9.28 -7.99
N VAL A 215 18.90 8.26 -7.25
CA VAL A 215 19.61 8.35 -5.97
C VAL A 215 20.73 7.34 -6.02
N ASP A 216 21.87 7.68 -5.43
CA ASP A 216 22.99 6.74 -5.34
C ASP A 216 22.72 5.79 -4.18
N VAL A 217 22.63 4.49 -4.45
CA VAL A 217 22.33 3.45 -3.45
C VAL A 217 23.59 2.66 -3.14
N TYR A 218 23.86 2.46 -1.86
CA TYR A 218 24.99 1.72 -1.33
C TYR A 218 24.51 0.47 -0.59
N HIS A 219 25.35 -0.57 -0.57
CA HIS A 219 24.98 -1.86 0.05
C HIS A 219 25.77 -2.16 1.34
N THR A 220 26.77 -1.35 1.67
CA THR A 220 27.65 -1.57 2.81
C THR A 220 28.05 -0.24 3.41
N LEU A 221 27.88 -0.13 4.72
CA LEU A 221 28.34 0.96 5.55
C LEU A 221 29.51 0.45 6.38
N LYS A 222 30.64 1.16 6.34
CA LYS A 222 31.80 0.92 7.20
C LYS A 222 32.05 2.17 8.02
N PHE A 223 32.20 2.03 9.32
CA PHE A 223 32.37 3.16 10.23
C PHE A 223 33.17 2.73 11.46
N THR A 224 33.53 3.72 12.27
CA THR A 224 34.30 3.53 13.48
C THR A 224 33.40 3.82 14.68
N THR A 225 33.40 2.95 15.68
CA THR A 225 32.59 3.12 16.89
C THR A 225 33.14 4.26 17.75
N ILE A 226 32.28 4.87 18.57
CA ILE A 226 32.72 5.89 19.54
C ILE A 226 33.37 5.16 20.71
N ALA A 227 34.67 5.36 20.94
CA ALA A 227 35.38 4.73 22.07
C ALA A 227 34.76 5.12 23.42
N LEU A 228 34.57 4.13 24.30
CA LEU A 228 33.95 4.30 25.62
C LEU A 228 34.96 4.40 26.78
N SER A 229 36.24 4.23 26.48
CA SER A 229 37.37 4.29 27.43
C SER A 229 38.64 4.67 26.67
N ASP A 230 39.81 4.61 27.31
CA ASP A 230 41.13 4.82 26.68
C ASP A 230 41.49 3.77 25.59
N GLU A 231 40.57 2.85 25.30
CA GLU A 231 40.71 1.86 24.24
C GLU A 231 40.50 2.45 22.85
N ARG A 232 41.18 1.87 21.85
CA ARG A 232 41.05 2.29 20.46
C ARG A 232 39.66 1.97 19.95
N ALA A 233 39.07 2.95 19.25
CA ALA A 233 37.81 2.76 18.54
C ALA A 233 37.87 1.58 17.56
N GLU A 234 36.82 0.76 17.57
CA GLU A 234 36.71 -0.44 16.75
C GLU A 234 36.04 -0.13 15.40
N ARG A 235 36.34 -0.93 14.36
CA ARG A 235 35.67 -0.81 13.06
C ARG A 235 34.42 -1.69 13.04
N ASP A 236 33.33 -1.12 12.57
CA ASP A 236 32.05 -1.81 12.41
C ASP A 236 31.58 -1.76 10.94
N VAL A 237 30.80 -2.77 10.54
CA VAL A 237 30.32 -2.94 9.18
C VAL A 237 28.86 -3.42 9.19
N VAL A 238 28.00 -2.67 8.52
CA VAL A 238 26.56 -2.98 8.37
C VAL A 238 26.22 -3.10 6.89
N LYS A 239 25.38 -4.09 6.54
CA LYS A 239 24.92 -4.31 5.17
C LYS A 239 23.43 -4.05 4.98
N ALA A 240 23.10 -3.48 3.82
CA ALA A 240 21.75 -3.26 3.32
C ALA A 240 21.69 -3.65 1.84
N ARG A 241 21.86 -4.94 1.58
CA ARG A 241 22.07 -5.50 0.24
C ARG A 241 20.82 -6.29 -0.20
N PRO A 242 20.24 -5.98 -1.36
CA PRO A 242 19.18 -6.81 -1.94
C PRO A 242 19.73 -8.16 -2.41
N ALA A 243 18.84 -9.12 -2.67
CA ALA A 243 19.25 -10.39 -3.26
C ALA A 243 19.88 -10.16 -4.64
N ALA A 244 20.99 -10.83 -4.93
CA ALA A 244 21.72 -10.65 -6.17
C ALA A 244 22.55 -11.89 -6.51
N GLY A 245 22.48 -12.39 -7.74
CA GLY A 245 23.35 -13.46 -8.23
C GLY A 245 23.32 -14.74 -7.40
N GLY A 246 22.15 -15.15 -6.91
CA GLY A 246 21.98 -16.34 -6.05
C GLY A 246 22.24 -16.10 -4.56
N GLU A 247 22.89 -14.98 -4.20
CA GLU A 247 23.08 -14.60 -2.80
C GLU A 247 21.78 -14.01 -2.21
N PRO A 248 21.31 -14.50 -1.04
CA PRO A 248 20.10 -13.98 -0.41
C PRO A 248 20.28 -12.51 -0.02
N ALA A 249 19.15 -11.82 0.16
CA ALA A 249 19.16 -10.44 0.65
C ALA A 249 19.71 -10.39 2.08
N ARG A 250 20.43 -9.31 2.41
CA ARG A 250 20.99 -9.10 3.75
C ARG A 250 20.73 -7.66 4.21
N PHE A 251 19.93 -7.54 5.25
CA PHE A 251 19.56 -6.29 5.91
C PHE A 251 19.86 -6.41 7.39
N ASP A 252 21.00 -5.85 7.79
CA ASP A 252 21.52 -5.95 9.14
C ASP A 252 20.74 -5.03 10.10
N THR A 253 20.79 -5.35 11.40
CA THR A 253 20.16 -4.56 12.45
C THR A 253 21.17 -3.62 13.11
N VAL A 254 20.70 -2.43 13.49
CA VAL A 254 21.53 -1.34 14.01
C VAL A 254 20.91 -0.72 15.24
N VAL A 255 21.77 -0.16 16.10
CA VAL A 255 21.38 0.73 17.19
C VAL A 255 21.47 2.16 16.70
N VAL A 256 20.36 2.89 16.77
CA VAL A 256 20.24 4.28 16.34
C VAL A 256 20.00 5.18 17.54
N LEU A 257 20.69 6.31 17.59
CA LEU A 257 20.50 7.36 18.61
C LEU A 257 19.24 8.18 18.30
N ARG A 258 18.37 8.37 19.30
CA ARG A 258 17.03 8.98 19.20
C ARG A 258 16.77 9.87 20.43
N GLY A 259 17.52 10.96 20.52
CA GLY A 259 17.34 11.98 21.57
C GLY A 259 18.66 12.55 22.04
N ASP A 260 18.59 13.71 22.69
CA ASP A 260 19.75 14.34 23.34
C ASP A 260 20.14 13.60 24.64
N ASP A 261 19.27 12.71 25.14
CA ASP A 261 19.46 11.81 26.26
C ASP A 261 20.14 10.48 25.87
N ALA A 262 20.59 10.36 24.62
CA ALA A 262 21.35 9.22 24.16
C ALA A 262 22.72 9.15 24.86
N GLU A 263 22.83 8.30 25.88
CA GLU A 263 24.05 8.13 26.64
C GLU A 263 25.11 7.34 25.86
N ALA A 264 26.38 7.63 26.17
CA ALA A 264 27.51 6.84 25.68
C ALA A 264 27.52 5.42 26.25
N THR A 265 26.78 5.12 27.30
CA THR A 265 26.65 3.78 27.91
C THR A 265 25.18 3.43 28.10
N GLY A 266 24.82 2.17 27.92
CA GLY A 266 23.43 1.72 27.97
C GLY A 266 22.58 2.10 26.75
N VAL A 267 21.28 1.78 26.87
CA VAL A 267 20.31 1.83 25.75
C VAL A 267 19.33 3.02 25.84
N GLN A 268 19.47 3.89 26.83
CA GLN A 268 18.63 5.09 26.95
C GLN A 268 18.85 6.03 25.77
N GLY A 269 17.77 6.64 25.28
CA GLY A 269 17.81 7.45 24.06
C GLY A 269 18.20 6.68 22.79
N THR A 270 18.17 5.33 22.80
CA THR A 270 18.47 4.51 21.61
C THR A 270 17.25 3.74 21.10
N ARG A 271 17.31 3.36 19.83
CA ARG A 271 16.29 2.53 19.20
C ARG A 271 16.89 1.52 18.24
N ILE A 272 16.33 0.31 18.23
CA ILE A 272 16.74 -0.75 17.31
C ILE A 272 15.97 -0.65 16.00
N GLY A 273 16.71 -0.74 14.89
CA GLY A 273 16.13 -0.73 13.55
C GLY A 273 16.82 -1.70 12.61
N ARG A 274 16.11 -2.14 11.58
CA ARG A 274 16.65 -2.92 10.46
C ARG A 274 17.01 -1.97 9.33
N LEU A 275 18.27 -1.99 8.91
CA LEU A 275 18.76 -1.11 7.86
C LEU A 275 18.39 -1.67 6.48
N LYS A 276 17.56 -0.95 5.74
CA LYS A 276 16.96 -1.43 4.49
C LYS A 276 17.58 -0.82 3.25
N VAL A 277 17.81 0.50 3.25
CA VAL A 277 18.39 1.22 2.11
C VAL A 277 19.44 2.19 2.64
N ILE A 278 20.63 2.23 2.04
CA ILE A 278 21.63 3.26 2.29
C ILE A 278 21.73 4.06 1.00
N PHE A 279 21.62 5.39 1.06
CA PHE A 279 21.61 6.20 -0.15
C PHE A 279 22.16 7.60 0.08
N LYS A 280 22.56 8.27 -0.99
CA LYS A 280 22.88 9.71 -0.99
C LYS A 280 21.88 10.43 -1.90
N LEU A 281 21.43 11.59 -1.43
CA LEU A 281 20.63 12.50 -2.26
C LEU A 281 21.52 13.12 -3.35
N PRO A 282 20.96 13.38 -4.55
CA PRO A 282 21.73 13.95 -5.65
C PRO A 282 22.02 15.43 -5.42
N ASP A 283 23.14 15.91 -5.96
CA ASP A 283 23.55 17.31 -5.89
C ASP A 283 22.82 18.19 -6.95
N THR A 284 22.03 17.56 -7.84
CA THR A 284 21.21 18.21 -8.86
C THR A 284 19.79 17.67 -8.79
N ILE A 285 18.83 18.60 -8.77
CA ILE A 285 17.39 18.33 -8.76
C ILE A 285 16.70 19.09 -9.88
N TYR A 286 15.40 18.86 -10.04
CA TYR A 286 14.55 19.56 -10.98
C TYR A 286 13.63 20.52 -10.24
N GLU A 287 13.47 21.71 -10.78
CA GLU A 287 12.47 22.66 -10.33
C GLU A 287 11.07 22.04 -10.38
N GLN A 288 10.25 22.32 -9.37
CA GLN A 288 8.93 21.71 -9.25
C GLN A 288 8.03 22.09 -10.42
N GLY A 289 7.44 21.09 -11.08
CA GLY A 289 6.62 21.31 -12.26
C GLY A 289 7.43 21.80 -13.47
N SER A 290 8.73 21.55 -13.51
CA SER A 290 9.59 21.91 -14.64
C SER A 290 10.58 20.78 -14.94
N LEU A 291 11.22 20.87 -16.11
CA LEU A 291 12.36 20.05 -16.50
C LEU A 291 13.69 20.79 -16.34
N ASN A 292 13.66 22.01 -15.82
CA ASN A 292 14.86 22.78 -15.51
C ASN A 292 15.62 22.11 -14.38
N GLU A 293 16.90 21.84 -14.62
CA GLU A 293 17.80 21.36 -13.59
C GLU A 293 18.29 22.54 -12.74
N MET A 294 18.44 22.29 -11.44
CA MET A 294 18.96 23.24 -10.48
C MET A 294 19.83 22.50 -9.45
N HIS A 295 20.74 23.22 -8.80
CA HIS A 295 21.48 22.66 -7.69
C HIS A 295 20.54 22.31 -6.53
N ALA A 296 20.82 21.18 -5.90
CA ALA A 296 20.16 20.82 -4.66
C ALA A 296 20.48 21.86 -3.56
N PRO A 297 19.60 22.07 -2.57
CA PRO A 297 19.88 22.93 -1.44
C PRO A 297 21.16 22.51 -0.69
N GLU A 298 21.95 23.47 -0.20
CA GLU A 298 23.22 23.19 0.48
C GLU A 298 23.04 22.29 1.72
N GLU A 299 21.87 22.34 2.36
CA GLU A 299 21.52 21.50 3.51
C GLU A 299 21.52 20.01 3.17
N TRP A 300 21.31 19.64 1.90
CA TRP A 300 21.37 18.24 1.48
C TRP A 300 22.81 17.73 1.49
N ALA A 301 23.77 18.60 1.14
CA ALA A 301 25.18 18.27 1.18
C ALA A 301 25.69 18.11 2.62
N THR A 302 25.21 18.96 3.54
CA THR A 302 25.63 18.90 4.95
C THR A 302 25.06 17.69 5.71
N GLN A 303 23.90 17.16 5.31
CA GLN A 303 23.36 15.93 5.91
C GLN A 303 24.20 14.69 5.59
N GLY A 304 24.93 14.68 4.47
CA GLY A 304 25.69 13.52 4.03
C GLY A 304 24.80 12.34 3.63
N PRO A 305 25.30 11.10 3.68
CA PRO A 305 24.51 9.94 3.29
C PRO A 305 23.44 9.60 4.33
N LEU A 306 22.34 9.03 3.84
CA LEU A 306 21.13 8.71 4.57
C LEU A 306 20.86 7.20 4.58
N ALA A 307 20.02 6.77 5.51
CA ALA A 307 19.53 5.41 5.63
C ALA A 307 18.02 5.38 5.79
N TYR A 308 17.37 4.44 5.12
CA TYR A 308 16.01 4.02 5.47
C TYR A 308 16.08 2.84 6.45
N VAL A 309 15.45 3.03 7.60
CA VAL A 309 15.44 2.07 8.71
C VAL A 309 14.01 1.70 9.05
N GLU A 310 13.75 0.39 9.15
CA GLU A 310 12.49 -0.15 9.67
C GLU A 310 12.62 -0.41 11.18
N TRP A 311 11.72 0.17 11.96
CA TRP A 311 11.85 0.20 13.40
C TRP A 311 11.27 -1.04 14.07
N TYR A 312 11.99 -1.51 15.09
CA TYR A 312 11.41 -2.36 16.13
C TYR A 312 10.71 -1.48 17.19
N ALA A 313 9.98 -2.15 18.08
CA ALA A 313 9.39 -1.51 19.25
C ALA A 313 10.48 -0.92 20.14
N ASN A 314 10.13 0.09 20.93
CA ASN A 314 11.04 0.66 21.92
C ASN A 314 11.48 -0.44 22.90
N LEU A 315 12.75 -0.37 23.31
CA LEU A 315 13.31 -1.31 24.28
C LEU A 315 12.58 -1.17 25.63
N PRO A 316 12.43 -2.26 26.38
CA PRO A 316 11.91 -2.19 27.74
C PRO A 316 12.87 -1.39 28.64
N VAL A 317 12.34 -0.85 29.75
CA VAL A 317 13.12 -0.05 30.71
C VAL A 317 14.31 -0.82 31.28
N ALA A 318 14.17 -2.14 31.48
CA ALA A 318 15.21 -2.99 32.00
C ALA A 318 15.36 -4.26 31.15
N ALA A 319 16.60 -4.78 31.12
CA ALA A 319 16.90 -6.09 30.58
C ALA A 319 16.31 -7.22 31.46
N ASP A 320 16.22 -8.43 30.91
CA ASP A 320 15.87 -9.61 31.70
C ASP A 320 16.91 -9.84 32.82
N PRO A 321 16.50 -10.07 34.08
CA PRO A 321 17.41 -10.13 35.22
C PRO A 321 18.31 -11.36 35.25
N VAL A 322 18.03 -12.39 34.46
CA VAL A 322 18.80 -13.63 34.45
C VAL A 322 19.86 -13.61 33.36
N HIS A 323 19.46 -13.31 32.13
CA HIS A 323 20.36 -13.35 30.97
C HIS A 323 20.83 -11.97 30.51
N MET A 324 20.36 -10.89 31.15
CA MET A 324 20.82 -9.51 30.94
C MET A 324 20.73 -9.01 29.49
N MET A 325 19.74 -9.50 28.73
CA MET A 325 19.46 -9.04 27.36
C MET A 325 18.11 -8.34 27.29
N TYR A 326 18.00 -7.32 26.45
CA TYR A 326 16.74 -6.64 26.18
C TYR A 326 15.88 -7.42 25.18
N GLU A 327 14.59 -7.53 25.45
CA GLU A 327 13.63 -8.07 24.49
C GLU A 327 13.31 -7.02 23.41
N VAL A 328 13.51 -7.39 22.15
CA VAL A 328 13.17 -6.58 20.97
C VAL A 328 11.95 -7.18 20.30
N ARG A 329 10.92 -6.37 20.04
CA ARG A 329 9.66 -6.83 19.41
C ARG A 329 9.45 -6.14 18.07
N LYS A 330 8.89 -6.85 17.11
CA LYS A 330 8.39 -6.21 15.89
C LYS A 330 7.21 -5.31 16.20
N LEU A 331 7.12 -4.20 15.47
CA LEU A 331 5.92 -3.38 15.46
C LEU A 331 4.86 -4.01 14.54
N PRO A 332 3.57 -3.87 14.88
CA PRO A 332 2.52 -4.20 13.94
C PRO A 332 2.66 -3.32 12.68
N PRO A 333 2.28 -3.84 11.50
CA PRO A 333 2.21 -3.03 10.30
C PRO A 333 1.27 -1.84 10.50
N ARG A 334 1.52 -0.75 9.75
CA ARG A 334 0.61 0.39 9.67
C ARG A 334 -0.71 -0.02 9.01
N ALA A 335 -1.71 0.86 9.06
CA ALA A 335 -3.00 0.63 8.40
C ALA A 335 -2.89 0.38 6.89
N ASP A 336 -1.82 0.88 6.24
CA ASP A 336 -1.50 0.64 4.83
C ASP A 336 -0.71 -0.66 4.58
N GLY A 337 -0.52 -1.49 5.62
CA GLY A 337 0.23 -2.75 5.56
C GLY A 337 1.76 -2.60 5.58
N THR A 338 2.29 -1.37 5.62
CA THR A 338 3.74 -1.14 5.59
C THR A 338 4.37 -1.19 6.99
N PRO A 339 5.65 -1.62 7.11
CA PRO A 339 6.40 -1.48 8.36
C PRO A 339 6.57 -0.01 8.77
N THR A 340 6.71 0.22 10.07
CA THR A 340 7.03 1.56 10.56
C THR A 340 8.51 1.85 10.29
N GLY A 341 8.80 2.63 9.25
CA GLY A 341 10.16 3.05 8.93
C GLY A 341 10.32 4.55 8.72
N GLU A 342 11.56 5.01 8.74
CA GLU A 342 11.96 6.42 8.63
C GLU A 342 13.31 6.56 7.95
N ILE A 343 13.56 7.74 7.37
CA ILE A 343 14.89 8.12 6.87
C ILE A 343 15.64 8.88 7.95
N ILE A 344 16.87 8.42 8.22
CA ILE A 344 17.79 9.01 9.18
C ILE A 344 19.13 9.32 8.53
N PRO A 345 19.87 10.35 8.98
CA PRO A 345 21.30 10.48 8.72
C PRO A 345 22.08 9.25 9.17
N LEU A 346 23.09 8.85 8.39
CA LEU A 346 23.98 7.74 8.78
C LEU A 346 24.73 8.02 10.09
N SER A 347 24.97 9.29 10.41
CA SER A 347 25.61 9.70 11.67
C SER A 347 24.81 9.31 12.91
N MET A 348 23.50 9.04 12.79
CA MET A 348 22.69 8.56 13.92
C MET A 348 22.88 7.06 14.21
N ILE A 349 23.50 6.31 13.29
CA ILE A 349 23.80 4.88 13.49
C ILE A 349 25.04 4.77 14.38
N ARG A 350 24.83 4.25 15.60
CA ARG A 350 25.89 4.10 16.60
C ARG A 350 26.74 2.86 16.38
N GLN A 351 26.09 1.73 16.10
CA GLN A 351 26.71 0.41 15.94
C GLN A 351 25.77 -0.59 15.25
N SER A 352 26.33 -1.66 14.72
CA SER A 352 25.59 -2.87 14.38
C SER A 352 25.12 -3.57 15.66
N CYS A 353 24.06 -4.36 15.56
CA CYS A 353 23.63 -5.22 16.66
C CYS A 353 23.14 -6.56 16.13
N GLN A 354 23.34 -7.62 16.93
CA GLN A 354 22.84 -8.95 16.61
C GLN A 354 21.53 -9.19 17.36
N LEU A 355 20.49 -9.58 16.63
CA LEU A 355 19.22 -10.02 17.19
C LEU A 355 19.13 -11.55 17.17
N ILE A 356 18.90 -12.15 18.34
CA ILE A 356 18.70 -13.60 18.49
C ILE A 356 17.19 -13.85 18.55
N PRO A 357 16.60 -14.67 17.67
CA PRO A 357 15.16 -14.94 17.71
C PRO A 357 14.78 -15.64 19.01
N ARG A 358 13.65 -15.25 19.61
CA ARG A 358 13.14 -15.93 20.79
C ARG A 358 12.54 -17.27 20.36
N PHE A 359 13.25 -18.36 20.65
CA PHE A 359 12.80 -19.70 20.27
C PHE A 359 11.54 -20.12 21.04
N PRO A 360 10.60 -20.85 20.40
CA PRO A 360 9.40 -21.35 21.05
C PRO A 360 9.72 -22.24 22.26
N LYS A 361 8.90 -22.16 23.32
CA LYS A 361 9.02 -23.09 24.46
C LYS A 361 8.72 -24.53 23.99
N PRO A 362 9.32 -25.55 24.61
CA PRO A 362 8.97 -26.94 24.32
C PRO A 362 7.48 -27.21 24.57
N LYS A 363 6.87 -28.07 23.74
CA LYS A 363 5.52 -28.60 24.04
C LYS A 363 5.61 -29.49 25.28
N ALA A 364 4.55 -29.53 26.10
CA ALA A 364 4.50 -30.34 27.31
C ALA A 364 4.96 -31.79 27.03
N GLY A 365 5.92 -32.30 27.81
CA GLY A 365 6.49 -33.64 27.66
C GLY A 365 7.72 -33.75 26.74
N ARG A 366 8.18 -32.67 26.11
CA ARG A 366 9.47 -32.63 25.38
C ARG A 366 10.47 -31.73 26.11
N THR A 367 11.71 -32.19 26.24
CA THR A 367 12.80 -31.43 26.89
C THR A 367 13.47 -30.43 25.94
N THR A 368 13.37 -30.64 24.62
CA THR A 368 14.00 -29.77 23.62
C THR A 368 12.98 -28.87 22.90
N PRO A 369 13.20 -27.54 22.84
CA PRO A 369 12.37 -26.65 22.03
C PRO A 369 12.53 -27.00 20.55
N SER A 370 11.42 -27.13 19.83
CA SER A 370 11.45 -27.32 18.38
C SER A 370 11.64 -25.96 17.74
N VAL A 371 12.83 -25.70 17.19
CA VAL A 371 13.04 -24.57 16.28
C VAL A 371 12.11 -24.77 15.07
N PRO A 372 11.35 -23.76 14.63
CA PRO A 372 10.54 -23.88 13.42
C PRO A 372 11.41 -24.23 12.21
N THR A 373 11.03 -25.27 11.46
CA THR A 373 11.84 -25.83 10.36
C THR A 373 12.01 -24.88 9.18
N ASP A 374 11.17 -23.86 9.10
CA ASP A 374 11.16 -22.86 8.04
C ASP A 374 12.00 -21.62 8.38
N TRP A 375 12.60 -21.55 9.57
CA TRP A 375 13.50 -20.47 9.98
C TRP A 375 14.92 -20.73 9.45
N ALA A 376 15.47 -19.71 8.79
CA ALA A 376 16.83 -19.68 8.27
C ALA A 376 17.48 -18.31 8.53
N SER A 377 18.80 -18.22 8.41
CA SER A 377 19.57 -17.00 8.71
C SER A 377 19.14 -15.79 7.87
N ASP A 378 18.64 -16.01 6.67
CA ASP A 378 18.21 -14.99 5.71
C ASP A 378 16.76 -14.53 5.90
N ASN A 379 15.93 -15.30 6.60
CA ASN A 379 14.49 -15.02 6.74
C ASN A 379 14.01 -14.86 8.20
N VAL A 380 14.83 -15.19 9.20
CA VAL A 380 14.38 -15.22 10.60
C VAL A 380 13.99 -13.82 11.11
N LEU A 381 14.67 -12.79 10.62
CA LEU A 381 14.31 -11.39 10.89
C LEU A 381 12.96 -11.00 10.29
N ASP A 382 12.41 -11.75 9.33
CA ASP A 382 11.10 -11.56 8.71
C ASP A 382 10.02 -12.43 9.35
N LYS A 383 10.36 -13.63 9.82
CA LYS A 383 9.41 -14.59 10.40
C LYS A 383 9.19 -14.46 11.91
N ALA A 384 10.26 -14.29 12.68
CA ALA A 384 10.16 -14.19 14.13
C ALA A 384 9.56 -12.85 14.55
N GLN A 385 8.79 -12.85 15.65
CA GLN A 385 8.12 -11.65 16.18
C GLN A 385 8.87 -11.01 17.36
N LYS A 386 9.69 -11.80 18.04
CA LYS A 386 10.43 -11.40 19.24
C LYS A 386 11.88 -11.85 19.13
N PHE A 387 12.77 -11.01 19.61
CA PHE A 387 14.21 -11.22 19.59
C PHE A 387 14.81 -10.80 20.93
N LEU A 388 16.03 -11.23 21.19
CA LEU A 388 16.90 -10.76 22.25
C LEU A 388 18.03 -9.96 21.62
N LEU A 389 18.28 -8.76 22.15
CA LEU A 389 19.41 -7.94 21.77
C LEU A 389 20.68 -8.51 22.39
N ASN A 390 21.58 -9.03 21.55
CA ASN A 390 22.81 -9.68 22.02
C ASN A 390 23.88 -8.64 22.40
N ASN A 391 23.97 -8.32 23.69
CA ASN A 391 25.04 -7.51 24.25
C ASN A 391 26.39 -8.26 24.36
N TRP A 392 26.44 -9.57 24.09
CA TRP A 392 27.69 -10.37 24.15
C TRP A 392 28.41 -10.50 22.81
N ALA A 393 27.89 -9.89 21.74
CA ALA A 393 28.42 -10.07 20.38
C ALA A 393 29.86 -9.55 20.24
N THR A 394 30.19 -8.45 20.91
CA THR A 394 31.53 -7.84 20.94
C THR A 394 31.76 -7.18 22.29
N LYS A 395 33.02 -6.86 22.61
CA LYS A 395 33.35 -6.08 23.81
C LYS A 395 32.66 -4.71 23.79
N TYR A 396 32.61 -4.08 22.62
CA TYR A 396 31.90 -2.82 22.42
C TYR A 396 30.40 -2.95 22.71
N ALA A 397 29.74 -3.98 22.17
CA ALA A 397 28.32 -4.24 22.43
C ALA A 397 28.05 -4.47 23.92
N TYR A 398 28.97 -5.15 24.62
CA TYR A 398 28.85 -5.39 26.05
C TYR A 398 28.92 -4.09 26.84
N GLN A 399 29.83 -3.18 26.51
CA GLN A 399 29.97 -1.89 27.21
C GLN A 399 28.88 -0.87 26.86
N SER A 400 28.29 -0.99 25.67
CA SER A 400 27.35 0.01 25.13
C SER A 400 25.89 -0.35 25.31
N LEU A 401 25.56 -1.64 25.42
CA LEU A 401 24.17 -2.13 25.52
C LEU A 401 23.81 -2.67 26.90
N TRP A 402 24.82 -2.91 27.74
CA TRP A 402 24.66 -3.08 29.18
C TRP A 402 24.84 -1.71 29.84
#